data_AF-A0A9E3VH84-F1
#
_entry.id   AF-A0A9E3VH84-F1
#
_cell.length_a   1.000
_cell.length_b   1.000
_cell.length_c   1.000
_cell.angle_alpha   90.00
_cell.angle_beta   90.00
_cell.angle_gamma   90.00
#
_symmetry.space_group_name_H-M   'P 1'
#
loop_
_entity.id
_entity.type
_entity.pdbx_description
1 polymer ?
#
loop_
_entity_poly.entity_id
_entity_poly.type
_entity_poly.pdbx_seq_one_letter_code
_entity_poly.pdbx_strand_id
1 'polypeptide(L)'
;MRYGILSSLILLAACGSEGVPPVAATNDPLAYLRPHAYTIEVNLDTDSAIVVAPSGLSTPAVEGGETPTLAMIGADAADLFVTDVTASAPGAQSPGRVRVTLALAIENRLPGQSLLPPRWPAPPAEGLIVFPVALEALAGTTGNNVIGTQAAAGNVYPSPEWNGTGETLSGSPYDFLHGTTCTTASDRCRRWEHFRSPLSPMDRSAPQQVGFDVDPSVRRFRAHVLLVAEVGPPL
;
A
#
# COMPACT_ATOMS: atom_id res chain seq x y z
N MET A 1 -26.94 1.06 -53.14
CA MET A 1 -26.57 2.00 -52.07
C MET A 1 -25.60 1.30 -51.15
N ARG A 2 -24.33 1.73 -51.12
CA ARG A 2 -23.27 1.18 -50.25
C ARG A 2 -22.96 2.24 -49.20
N TYR A 3 -23.28 1.98 -47.93
CA TYR A 3 -22.88 2.84 -46.81
C TYR A 3 -21.51 2.38 -46.32
N GLY A 4 -20.49 3.22 -46.50
CA GLY A 4 -19.18 3.07 -45.86
C GLY A 4 -19.23 3.73 -44.48
N ILE A 5 -18.99 2.94 -43.43
CA ILE A 5 -18.88 3.44 -42.06
C ILE A 5 -17.40 3.80 -41.83
N LEU A 6 -17.09 5.10 -41.81
CA LEU A 6 -15.82 5.60 -41.29
C LEU A 6 -15.81 5.43 -39.77
N SER A 7 -15.10 4.43 -39.27
CA SER A 7 -14.74 4.35 -37.85
C SER A 7 -13.62 5.37 -37.58
N SER A 8 -13.96 6.44 -36.87
CA SER A 8 -12.99 7.41 -36.36
C SER A 8 -12.27 6.82 -35.15
N LEU A 9 -10.98 6.53 -35.30
CA LEU A 9 -10.10 6.14 -34.21
C LEU A 9 -9.75 7.39 -33.39
N ILE A 10 -10.35 7.54 -32.21
CA ILE A 10 -9.95 8.56 -31.23
C ILE A 10 -8.79 7.96 -30.41
N LEU A 11 -7.56 8.35 -30.75
CA LEU A 11 -6.37 8.07 -29.95
C LEU A 11 -6.31 9.06 -28.77
N LEU A 12 -6.88 8.66 -27.63
CA LEU A 12 -6.61 9.32 -26.35
C LEU A 12 -5.18 8.99 -25.93
N ALA A 13 -4.27 9.93 -26.17
CA ALA A 13 -2.94 9.92 -25.54
C ALA A 13 -3.13 10.17 -24.04
N ALA A 14 -3.21 9.10 -23.25
CA ALA A 14 -3.08 9.18 -21.81
C ALA A 14 -1.64 9.57 -21.48
N CYS A 15 -1.44 10.85 -21.16
CA CYS A 15 -0.18 11.34 -20.60
C CYS A 15 -0.08 10.74 -19.20
N GLY A 16 0.65 9.64 -19.06
CA GLY A 16 0.95 9.03 -17.77
C GLY A 16 1.79 10.02 -16.97
N SER A 17 1.19 10.66 -15.96
CA SER A 17 1.96 11.34 -14.93
C SER A 17 2.73 10.27 -14.17
N GLU A 18 3.96 10.00 -14.62
CA GLU A 18 4.90 9.13 -13.95
C GLU A 18 5.04 9.62 -12.50
N GLY A 19 4.72 8.74 -11.56
CA GLY A 19 4.82 9.04 -10.13
C GLY A 19 6.23 9.50 -9.80
N VAL A 20 6.33 10.51 -8.92
CA VAL A 20 7.63 10.91 -8.37
C VAL A 20 8.15 9.74 -7.52
N PRO A 21 9.44 9.34 -7.66
CA PRO A 21 10.01 8.31 -6.78
C PRO A 21 9.81 8.74 -5.34
N PRO A 22 9.52 7.80 -4.42
CA PRO A 22 9.47 8.14 -3.01
C PRO A 22 10.81 8.82 -2.65
N VAL A 23 10.70 10.03 -2.10
CA VAL A 23 11.85 10.84 -1.69
C VAL A 23 12.66 10.01 -0.69
N ALA A 24 13.99 10.11 -0.76
CA ALA A 24 14.86 9.52 0.25
C ALA A 24 14.32 9.87 1.65
N ALA A 25 14.29 8.88 2.55
CA ALA A 25 13.55 8.87 3.81
C ALA A 25 13.74 10.09 4.75
N THR A 26 14.68 10.99 4.47
CA THR A 26 15.02 12.15 5.31
C THR A 26 14.03 13.31 5.23
N ASN A 27 13.18 13.40 4.18
CA ASN A 27 12.17 14.47 4.03
C ASN A 27 10.73 13.96 3.97
N ASP A 28 10.51 12.66 4.14
CA ASP A 28 9.16 12.08 4.08
C ASP A 28 8.41 12.40 5.38
N PRO A 29 7.29 13.15 5.31
CA PRO A 29 6.56 13.55 6.50
C PRO A 29 5.93 12.37 7.24
N LEU A 30 5.82 11.19 6.64
CA LEU A 30 5.33 9.95 7.26
C LEU A 30 6.45 8.98 7.65
N ALA A 31 7.73 9.36 7.49
CA ALA A 31 8.87 8.49 7.83
C ALA A 31 8.84 8.01 9.29
N TYR A 32 8.32 8.84 10.21
CA TYR A 32 8.18 8.52 11.63
C TYR A 32 7.24 7.34 11.90
N LEU A 33 6.42 6.95 10.92
CA LEU A 33 5.46 5.85 11.04
C LEU A 33 6.00 4.49 10.63
N ARG A 34 7.16 4.46 9.96
CA ARG A 34 7.78 3.20 9.52
C ARG A 34 7.94 2.15 10.63
N PRO A 35 8.32 2.49 11.88
CA PRO A 35 8.42 1.50 12.96
C PRO A 35 7.10 0.81 13.35
N HIS A 36 5.96 1.40 12.97
CA HIS A 36 4.62 0.90 13.25
C HIS A 36 3.97 0.22 12.03
N ALA A 37 4.71 0.11 10.92
CA ALA A 37 4.23 -0.49 9.68
C ALA A 37 4.53 -1.98 9.60
N TYR A 38 3.64 -2.72 8.95
CA TYR A 38 3.93 -4.06 8.47
C TYR A 38 4.95 -3.95 7.35
N THR A 39 5.98 -4.78 7.38
CA THR A 39 6.94 -4.89 6.28
C THR A 39 6.53 -6.05 5.39
N ILE A 40 6.15 -5.76 4.16
CA ILE A 40 5.97 -6.76 3.11
C ILE A 40 7.31 -6.89 2.37
N GLU A 41 8.02 -7.99 2.58
CA GLU A 41 9.22 -8.30 1.80
C GLU A 41 8.81 -9.13 0.58
N VAL A 42 9.08 -8.62 -0.61
CA VAL A 42 8.75 -9.28 -1.87
C VAL A 42 10.03 -9.75 -2.55
N ASN A 43 10.02 -10.99 -3.00
CA ASN A 43 11.10 -11.61 -3.77
C ASN A 43 10.57 -12.10 -5.11
N LEU A 44 10.98 -11.43 -6.19
CA LEU A 44 10.60 -11.73 -7.56
C LEU A 44 11.44 -12.84 -8.19
N ASP A 45 12.50 -13.30 -7.52
CA ASP A 45 13.23 -14.50 -7.95
C ASP A 45 12.43 -15.78 -7.63
N THR A 46 11.57 -15.72 -6.61
CA THR A 46 10.80 -16.86 -6.08
C THR A 46 9.30 -16.62 -6.10
N ASP A 47 8.83 -15.53 -6.71
CA ASP A 47 7.43 -15.09 -6.76
C ASP A 47 6.72 -15.19 -5.38
N SER A 48 7.39 -14.70 -4.35
CA SER A 48 6.93 -14.84 -2.97
C SER A 48 6.94 -13.52 -2.22
N ALA A 49 5.99 -13.35 -1.31
CA ALA A 49 5.98 -12.27 -0.35
C ALA A 49 5.87 -12.83 1.07
N ILE A 50 6.58 -12.22 2.00
CA ILE A 50 6.41 -12.44 3.43
C ILE A 50 5.99 -11.14 4.10
N VAL A 51 5.10 -11.24 5.07
CA VAL A 51 4.68 -10.09 5.88
C VAL A 51 5.31 -10.24 7.26
N VAL A 52 6.04 -9.20 7.67
CA VAL A 52 6.64 -9.09 9.00
C VAL A 52 5.86 -8.02 9.74
N ALA A 53 5.25 -8.41 10.86
CA ALA A 53 4.49 -7.50 11.70
C ALA A 53 5.41 -6.47 12.40
N PRO A 54 4.91 -5.26 12.72
CA PRO A 54 5.72 -4.27 13.41
C PRO A 54 6.12 -4.75 14.82
N SER A 55 7.36 -4.47 15.22
CA SER A 55 7.91 -4.88 16.53
C SER A 55 7.52 -3.96 17.69
N GLY A 56 6.78 -2.87 17.43
CA GLY A 56 6.34 -1.91 18.44
C GLY A 56 4.91 -2.20 18.92
N LEU A 57 4.68 -2.06 20.23
CA LEU A 57 3.32 -2.04 20.79
C LEU A 57 2.52 -0.92 20.13
N SER A 58 1.33 -1.25 19.68
CA SER A 58 0.34 -0.26 19.26
C SER A 58 -0.43 0.15 20.51
N THR A 59 -0.16 1.35 21.00
CA THR A 59 -1.03 1.94 22.02
C THR A 59 -2.33 2.33 21.34
N PRO A 60 -3.50 1.81 21.77
CA PRO A 60 -4.77 2.35 21.32
C PRO A 60 -4.79 3.85 21.66
N ALA A 61 -5.13 4.68 20.68
CA ALA A 61 -5.22 6.12 20.86
C ALA A 61 -6.22 6.43 22.00
N VAL A 62 -5.72 7.02 23.08
CA VAL A 62 -6.56 7.68 24.09
C VAL A 62 -6.62 9.14 23.69
N GLU A 63 -7.84 9.66 23.46
CA GLU A 63 -8.08 11.09 23.20
C GLU A 63 -7.40 11.96 24.28
N GLY A 64 -6.60 12.96 23.88
CA GLY A 64 -6.23 14.04 24.81
C GLY A 64 -4.88 14.77 24.67
N GLY A 65 -4.09 14.63 23.59
CA GLY A 65 -2.82 15.37 23.48
C GLY A 65 -2.46 15.78 22.06
N GLU A 66 -1.86 16.96 21.90
CA GLU A 66 -1.46 17.64 20.64
C GLU A 66 -0.40 16.89 19.79
N THR A 67 -0.20 15.61 20.03
CA THR A 67 0.60 14.70 19.21
C THR A 67 -0.34 13.82 18.39
N PRO A 68 -0.10 13.59 17.09
CA PRO A 68 -0.95 12.73 16.28
C PRO A 68 -1.07 11.32 16.88
N THR A 69 -2.16 11.06 17.59
CA THR A 69 -2.52 9.73 18.08
C THR A 69 -3.12 8.97 16.92
N LEU A 70 -2.27 8.37 16.10
CA LEU A 70 -2.73 7.48 15.05
C LEU A 70 -3.43 6.29 15.70
N ALA A 71 -4.68 6.02 15.30
CA ALA A 71 -5.32 4.72 15.56
C ALA A 71 -4.62 3.67 14.67
N MET A 72 -3.37 3.35 15.02
CA MET A 72 -2.57 2.34 14.35
C MET A 72 -2.82 1.03 15.06
N ILE A 73 -3.30 0.06 14.30
CA ILE A 73 -3.40 -1.30 14.79
C ILE A 73 -2.08 -2.00 14.47
N GLY A 74 -1.31 -2.23 15.52
CA GLY A 74 -0.10 -3.04 15.45
C GLY A 74 -0.41 -4.54 15.53
N ALA A 75 0.67 -5.32 15.53
CA ALA A 75 0.67 -6.77 15.34
C ALA A 75 -0.20 -7.58 16.33
N ASP A 76 -0.49 -7.01 17.50
CA ASP A 76 -1.27 -7.70 18.54
C ASP A 76 -2.77 -7.74 18.22
N ALA A 77 -3.26 -6.77 17.45
CA ALA A 77 -4.69 -6.58 17.21
C ALA A 77 -5.12 -6.98 15.79
N ALA A 78 -4.22 -6.89 14.81
CA ALA A 78 -4.45 -7.41 13.48
C ALA A 78 -3.20 -8.07 12.92
N ASP A 79 -3.39 -8.95 11.93
CA ASP A 79 -2.33 -9.42 11.05
C ASP A 79 -2.63 -9.00 9.61
N LEU A 80 -1.58 -8.71 8.84
CA LEU A 80 -1.63 -8.60 7.39
C LEU A 80 -0.98 -9.84 6.77
N PHE A 81 -1.56 -10.35 5.70
CA PHE A 81 -0.97 -11.46 4.95
C PHE A 81 -1.22 -11.32 3.46
N VAL A 82 -0.28 -11.84 2.68
CA VAL A 82 -0.35 -11.88 1.22
C VAL A 82 -0.65 -13.31 0.80
N THR A 83 -1.73 -13.52 0.05
CA THR A 83 -2.16 -14.86 -0.39
C THR A 83 -1.67 -15.23 -1.78
N ASP A 84 -1.33 -14.24 -2.59
CA ASP A 84 -0.86 -14.43 -3.96
C ASP A 84 0.07 -13.29 -4.37
N VAL A 85 1.04 -13.61 -5.23
CA VAL A 85 2.02 -12.67 -5.78
C VAL A 85 2.15 -12.95 -7.27
N THR A 86 1.92 -11.94 -8.10
CA THR A 86 2.10 -12.05 -9.54
C THR A 86 2.94 -10.89 -10.06
N ALA A 87 3.72 -11.15 -11.10
CA ALA A 87 4.53 -10.13 -11.76
C ALA A 87 4.20 -10.09 -13.26
N SER A 88 4.02 -8.88 -13.79
CA SER A 88 3.80 -8.68 -15.22
C SER A 88 5.10 -8.82 -16.03
N ALA A 89 4.98 -9.00 -17.34
CA ALA A 89 6.10 -8.72 -18.23
C ALA A 89 6.49 -7.22 -18.15
N PRO A 90 7.77 -6.85 -18.33
CA PRO A 90 8.20 -5.45 -18.37
C PRO A 90 7.45 -4.66 -19.44
N GLY A 91 6.93 -3.48 -19.11
CA GLY A 91 6.21 -2.62 -20.04
C GLY A 91 4.76 -3.02 -20.31
N ALA A 92 4.28 -4.16 -19.78
CA ALA A 92 2.94 -4.66 -20.07
C ALA A 92 1.81 -3.75 -19.52
N GLN A 93 2.05 -3.14 -18.36
CA GLN A 93 1.05 -2.29 -17.69
C GLN A 93 1.52 -0.85 -17.49
N SER A 94 2.82 -0.65 -17.29
CA SER A 94 3.48 0.66 -17.18
C SER A 94 4.76 0.64 -18.00
N PRO A 95 5.01 1.60 -18.91
CA PRO A 95 6.22 1.62 -19.73
C PRO A 95 7.50 1.53 -18.90
N GLY A 96 8.41 0.62 -19.28
CA GLY A 96 9.69 0.46 -18.60
C GLY A 96 9.61 -0.11 -17.18
N ARG A 97 8.44 -0.57 -16.72
CA ARG A 97 8.23 -1.11 -15.36
C ARG A 97 7.66 -2.52 -15.40
N VAL A 98 7.91 -3.27 -14.35
CA VAL A 98 7.18 -4.51 -14.02
C VAL A 98 6.13 -4.14 -12.98
N ARG A 99 4.87 -4.56 -13.18
CA ARG A 99 3.88 -4.48 -12.09
C ARG A 99 3.94 -5.76 -11.28
N VAL A 100 4.09 -5.61 -9.98
CA VAL A 100 3.96 -6.67 -8.99
C VAL A 100 2.63 -6.49 -8.29
N THR A 101 1.73 -7.46 -8.42
CA THR A 101 0.40 -7.46 -7.82
C THR A 101 0.38 -8.44 -6.65
N LEU A 102 -0.13 -8.00 -5.51
CA LEU A 102 -0.29 -8.77 -4.28
C LEU A 102 -1.77 -8.88 -3.95
N ALA A 103 -2.22 -10.07 -3.56
CA ALA A 103 -3.52 -10.25 -2.92
C ALA A 103 -3.35 -10.09 -1.40
N LEU A 104 -3.69 -8.92 -0.87
CA LEU A 104 -3.52 -8.54 0.54
C LEU A 104 -4.82 -8.74 1.31
N ALA A 105 -4.76 -9.30 2.52
CA ALA A 105 -5.91 -9.41 3.40
C ALA A 105 -5.53 -9.09 4.86
N ILE A 106 -6.56 -8.79 5.65
CA ILE A 106 -6.49 -8.40 7.06
C ILE A 106 -7.15 -9.49 7.89
N GLU A 107 -6.53 -9.87 9.00
CA GLU A 107 -7.13 -10.70 10.03
C GLU A 107 -7.24 -9.91 11.34
N ASN A 108 -8.43 -9.88 11.92
CA ASN A 108 -8.62 -9.36 13.27
C ASN A 108 -8.23 -10.43 14.28
N ARG A 109 -7.27 -10.14 15.15
CA ARG A 109 -6.78 -11.09 16.15
C ARG A 109 -7.41 -10.91 17.52
N LEU A 110 -8.22 -9.87 17.70
CA LEU A 110 -8.78 -9.53 19.00
C LEU A 110 -9.98 -10.42 19.33
N PRO A 111 -9.92 -11.20 20.42
CA PRO A 111 -11.10 -11.90 20.89
C PRO A 111 -12.09 -10.90 21.48
N GLY A 112 -13.32 -10.91 20.97
CA GLY A 112 -14.42 -10.07 21.46
C GLY A 112 -14.31 -8.57 21.16
N GLN A 113 -13.45 -8.15 20.23
CA GLN A 113 -13.40 -6.75 19.74
C GLN A 113 -13.38 -6.73 18.21
N SER A 114 -14.05 -5.75 17.61
CA SER A 114 -14.07 -5.55 16.16
C SER A 114 -13.06 -4.49 15.75
N LEU A 115 -12.54 -4.60 14.52
CA LEU A 115 -11.85 -3.49 13.87
C LEU A 115 -12.89 -2.61 13.20
N LEU A 116 -12.86 -1.31 13.50
CA LEU A 116 -13.79 -0.29 13.06
C LEU A 116 -13.09 0.72 12.15
N PRO A 117 -13.84 1.50 11.33
CA PRO A 117 -13.23 2.57 10.55
C PRO A 117 -12.52 3.57 11.46
N PRO A 118 -11.34 4.07 11.07
CA PRO A 118 -10.62 5.04 11.90
C PRO A 118 -11.30 6.40 11.86
N ARG A 119 -11.31 7.13 12.98
CA ARG A 119 -11.74 8.54 13.02
C ARG A 119 -10.58 9.51 12.82
N TRP A 120 -9.35 9.05 13.07
CA TRP A 120 -8.15 9.86 12.88
C TRP A 120 -6.99 9.06 12.26
N PRO A 121 -6.34 9.57 11.20
CA PRO A 121 -6.75 10.76 10.44
C PRO A 121 -8.14 10.60 9.81
N ALA A 122 -8.75 11.72 9.39
CA ALA A 122 -10.03 11.66 8.68
C ALA A 122 -9.85 10.70 7.47
N PRO A 123 -10.61 9.60 7.38
CA PRO A 123 -10.38 8.61 6.35
C PRO A 123 -10.95 9.09 5.01
N PRO A 124 -10.37 8.65 3.88
CA PRO A 124 -10.92 8.95 2.56
C PRO A 124 -12.25 8.22 2.28
N ALA A 125 -12.55 7.14 3.01
CA ALA A 125 -13.78 6.37 2.90
C ALA A 125 -14.12 5.64 4.21
N GLU A 126 -15.37 5.21 4.37
CA GLU A 126 -15.79 4.38 5.50
C GLU A 126 -15.27 2.94 5.37
N GLY A 127 -14.22 2.59 6.12
CA GLY A 127 -13.63 1.24 6.10
C GLY A 127 -12.34 1.14 6.88
N LEU A 128 -11.73 -0.04 6.87
CA LEU A 128 -10.32 -0.15 7.28
C LEU A 128 -9.46 0.32 6.11
N ILE A 129 -8.41 1.09 6.40
CA ILE A 129 -7.59 1.72 5.36
C ILE A 129 -6.18 1.19 5.45
N VAL A 130 -5.63 0.82 4.29
CA VAL A 130 -4.25 0.35 4.17
C VAL A 130 -3.50 1.22 3.16
N PHE A 131 -2.27 1.65 3.47
CA PHE A 131 -1.44 2.40 2.53
C PHE A 131 0.07 2.24 2.77
N PRO A 132 0.90 2.33 1.71
CA PRO A 132 2.35 2.30 1.85
C PRO A 132 2.89 3.64 2.40
N VAL A 133 3.81 3.55 3.38
CA VAL A 133 4.53 4.70 3.96
C VAL A 133 5.99 4.75 3.56
N ALA A 134 6.60 3.63 3.19
CA ALA A 134 7.97 3.61 2.68
C ALA A 134 8.19 2.43 1.75
N LEU A 135 9.05 2.62 0.75
CA LEU A 135 9.39 1.60 -0.24
C LEU A 135 10.91 1.57 -0.40
N GLU A 136 11.48 0.38 -0.37
CA GLU A 136 12.93 0.19 -0.39
C GLU A 136 13.31 -0.94 -1.36
N ALA A 137 14.01 -0.62 -2.45
CA ALA A 137 14.60 -1.63 -3.31
C ALA A 137 15.82 -2.27 -2.62
N LEU A 138 15.85 -3.60 -2.54
CA LEU A 138 16.93 -4.35 -1.89
C LEU A 138 17.92 -4.85 -2.94
N ALA A 139 19.23 -4.69 -2.68
CA ALA A 139 20.26 -5.28 -3.54
C ALA A 139 20.07 -6.79 -3.67
N GLY A 140 20.22 -7.29 -4.90
CA GLY A 140 20.32 -8.72 -5.17
C GLY A 140 21.62 -9.26 -4.58
N THR A 141 21.55 -10.41 -3.90
CA THR A 141 22.73 -11.13 -3.42
C THR A 141 23.32 -11.95 -4.56
N THR A 142 24.24 -11.38 -5.33
CA THR A 142 24.97 -12.14 -6.37
C THR A 142 26.27 -12.69 -5.77
N GLY A 143 26.24 -13.92 -5.26
CA GLY A 143 27.38 -14.62 -4.67
C GLY A 143 27.52 -14.44 -3.14
N ASN A 144 28.35 -15.28 -2.50
CA ASN A 144 28.57 -15.35 -1.04
C ASN A 144 29.14 -14.07 -0.38
N ASN A 145 29.20 -12.96 -1.10
CA ASN A 145 29.63 -11.68 -0.56
C ASN A 145 28.41 -10.79 -0.31
N VAL A 146 28.00 -10.75 0.96
CA VAL A 146 27.14 -9.67 1.48
C VAL A 146 28.03 -8.42 1.60
N ILE A 147 28.21 -7.69 0.49
CA ILE A 147 28.75 -6.34 0.56
C ILE A 147 27.61 -5.44 1.03
N GLY A 148 27.79 -4.85 2.21
CA GLY A 148 26.72 -4.33 3.06
C GLY A 148 25.73 -3.40 2.37
N THR A 149 24.45 -3.51 2.76
CA THR A 149 23.34 -2.54 2.66
C THR A 149 23.38 -1.53 1.50
N GLN A 150 23.86 -1.91 0.32
CA GLN A 150 23.76 -1.07 -0.85
C GLN A 150 22.30 -1.20 -1.30
N ALA A 151 21.57 -0.08 -1.33
CA ALA A 151 20.24 -0.08 -1.95
C ALA A 151 20.39 -0.62 -3.38
N ALA A 152 19.48 -1.49 -3.81
CA ALA A 152 19.49 -1.92 -5.21
C ALA A 152 19.42 -0.70 -6.13
N ALA A 153 20.06 -0.78 -7.29
CA ALA A 153 19.76 0.14 -8.37
C ALA A 153 18.31 -0.11 -8.84
N GLY A 154 17.43 0.85 -8.59
CA GLY A 154 16.04 0.82 -9.05
C GLY A 154 15.09 1.47 -8.05
N ASN A 155 13.89 1.74 -8.53
CA ASN A 155 12.83 2.41 -7.81
C ASN A 155 11.57 1.52 -7.76
N VAL A 156 10.79 1.70 -6.71
CA VAL A 156 9.54 1.01 -6.44
C VAL A 156 8.49 2.08 -6.16
N TYR A 157 7.31 1.96 -6.77
CA TYR A 157 6.23 2.93 -6.67
C TYR A 157 4.92 2.22 -6.36
N PRO A 158 4.02 2.81 -5.55
CA PRO A 158 2.66 2.31 -5.45
C PRO A 158 1.98 2.44 -6.82
N SER A 159 1.48 1.33 -7.34
CA SER A 159 0.78 1.31 -8.63
C SER A 159 -0.67 1.80 -8.51
N PRO A 160 -1.38 2.04 -9.63
CA PRO A 160 -2.82 2.32 -9.62
C PRO A 160 -3.71 1.20 -9.08
N GLU A 161 -3.18 0.00 -8.78
CA GLU A 161 -3.96 -1.08 -8.15
C GLU A 161 -4.35 -0.76 -6.71
N TRP A 162 -3.64 0.15 -6.04
CA TRP A 162 -4.11 0.80 -4.83
C TRP A 162 -5.26 1.75 -5.19
N ASN A 163 -6.46 1.18 -5.25
CA ASN A 163 -7.56 1.72 -6.03
C ASN A 163 -8.70 2.28 -5.16
N GLY A 164 -8.45 2.49 -3.87
CA GLY A 164 -9.43 3.06 -2.94
C GLY A 164 -10.52 2.06 -2.62
N THR A 165 -11.77 2.37 -2.96
CA THR A 165 -12.94 1.49 -2.75
C THR A 165 -13.22 0.56 -3.92
N GLY A 166 -12.36 0.55 -4.95
CA GLY A 166 -12.61 -0.13 -6.23
C GLY A 166 -13.62 0.60 -7.14
N GLU A 167 -14.27 1.66 -6.65
CA GLU A 167 -15.13 2.51 -7.46
C GLU A 167 -14.30 3.42 -8.38
N THR A 168 -14.85 3.80 -9.53
CA THR A 168 -14.21 4.68 -10.49
C THR A 168 -13.74 5.99 -9.81
N LEU A 169 -12.45 6.29 -9.92
CA LEU A 169 -11.76 7.46 -9.32
C LEU A 169 -11.57 7.43 -7.78
N SER A 170 -11.99 6.38 -7.08
CA SER A 170 -11.81 6.29 -5.61
C SER A 170 -10.34 6.13 -5.21
N GLY A 171 -9.51 5.50 -6.05
CA GLY A 171 -8.06 5.33 -5.86
C GLY A 171 -7.20 6.58 -6.07
N SER A 172 -7.79 7.76 -6.00
CA SER A 172 -7.04 9.01 -6.03
C SER A 172 -6.15 9.09 -4.77
N PRO A 173 -4.88 9.50 -4.89
CA PRO A 173 -4.00 9.63 -3.73
C PRO A 173 -4.58 10.57 -2.66
N TYR A 174 -4.25 10.34 -1.39
CA TYR A 174 -4.82 11.05 -0.25
C TYR A 174 -3.72 11.59 0.68
N ASP A 175 -3.87 12.83 1.14
CA ASP A 175 -3.03 13.42 2.17
C ASP A 175 -3.62 13.07 3.54
N PHE A 176 -3.09 12.03 4.15
CA PHE A 176 -3.52 11.53 5.46
C PHE A 176 -3.21 12.49 6.61
N LEU A 177 -2.34 13.49 6.45
CA LEU A 177 -2.06 14.47 7.50
C LEU A 177 -3.08 15.61 7.51
N HIS A 178 -3.61 15.97 6.34
CA HIS A 178 -4.55 17.08 6.19
C HIS A 178 -5.98 16.64 5.85
N GLY A 179 -6.20 15.36 5.57
CA GLY A 179 -7.51 14.82 5.26
C GLY A 179 -8.05 15.27 3.91
N THR A 180 -7.21 15.39 2.88
CA THR A 180 -7.61 15.91 1.56
C THR A 180 -7.20 14.99 0.40
N THR A 181 -8.04 14.90 -0.63
CA THR A 181 -7.74 14.15 -1.85
C THR A 181 -6.77 14.92 -2.73
N CYS A 182 -5.78 14.21 -3.28
CA CYS A 182 -4.78 14.73 -4.18
C CYS A 182 -5.03 14.30 -5.62
N THR A 183 -4.50 15.07 -6.57
CA THR A 183 -4.54 14.74 -7.99
C THR A 183 -3.40 13.82 -8.42
N THR A 184 -2.28 13.85 -7.71
CA THR A 184 -1.07 13.06 -8.01
C THR A 184 -0.46 12.47 -6.74
N ALA A 185 0.22 11.34 -6.89
CA ALA A 185 0.91 10.69 -5.78
C ALA A 185 2.23 11.44 -5.47
N SER A 186 2.54 11.59 -4.19
CA SER A 186 3.73 12.28 -3.70
C SER A 186 4.16 11.75 -2.32
N ASP A 187 5.13 12.41 -1.71
CA ASP A 187 5.54 12.22 -0.31
C ASP A 187 4.41 12.47 0.70
N ARG A 188 3.47 13.37 0.38
CA ARG A 188 2.30 13.65 1.21
C ARG A 188 1.06 12.89 0.76
N CYS A 189 0.93 12.68 -0.54
CA CYS A 189 -0.26 12.09 -1.15
C CYS A 189 -0.04 10.61 -1.45
N ARG A 190 -0.61 9.74 -0.61
CA ARG A 190 -0.43 8.29 -0.71
C ARG A 190 -1.61 7.64 -1.40
N ARG A 191 -1.33 6.66 -2.27
CA ARG A 191 -2.37 5.72 -2.70
C ARG A 191 -2.76 4.84 -1.52
N TRP A 192 -3.98 4.32 -1.55
CA TRP A 192 -4.56 3.59 -0.43
C TRP A 192 -5.53 2.54 -0.92
N GLU A 193 -5.83 1.58 -0.06
CA GLU A 193 -6.75 0.47 -0.31
C GLU A 193 -7.79 0.40 0.81
N HIS A 194 -9.04 0.16 0.42
CA HIS A 194 -10.17 -0.02 1.32
C HIS A 194 -10.39 -1.49 1.64
N PHE A 195 -10.65 -1.76 2.91
CA PHE A 195 -11.17 -3.04 3.35
C PHE A 195 -12.50 -2.85 4.07
N ARG A 196 -13.38 -3.84 3.90
CA ARG A 196 -14.68 -3.88 4.56
C ARG A 196 -14.51 -3.75 6.07
N SER A 197 -15.38 -2.93 6.65
CA SER A 197 -15.49 -2.70 8.09
C SER A 197 -16.97 -2.73 8.49
N PRO A 198 -17.34 -3.12 9.72
CA PRO A 198 -16.46 -3.67 10.76
C PRO A 198 -15.87 -5.02 10.35
N LEU A 199 -14.66 -5.32 10.82
CA LEU A 199 -14.11 -6.67 10.79
C LEU A 199 -14.34 -7.31 12.15
N SER A 200 -15.20 -8.33 12.18
CA SER A 200 -15.63 -9.01 13.39
C SER A 200 -14.45 -9.62 14.17
N PRO A 201 -14.62 -9.93 15.47
CA PRO A 201 -13.57 -10.59 16.25
C PRO A 201 -13.14 -11.91 15.60
N MET A 202 -11.83 -12.16 15.52
CA MET A 202 -11.24 -13.37 14.93
C MET A 202 -11.59 -13.60 13.45
N ASP A 203 -12.12 -12.59 12.76
CA ASP A 203 -12.55 -12.68 11.37
C ASP A 203 -11.48 -12.17 10.39
N ARG A 204 -11.63 -12.55 9.13
CA ARG A 204 -10.69 -12.27 8.05
C ARG A 204 -11.39 -11.57 6.89
N SER A 205 -10.76 -10.51 6.39
CA SER A 205 -11.27 -9.80 5.21
C SER A 205 -11.15 -10.67 3.95
N ALA A 206 -11.95 -10.35 2.94
CA ALA A 206 -11.63 -10.78 1.58
C ALA A 206 -10.27 -10.16 1.15
N PRO A 207 -9.51 -10.84 0.28
CA PRO A 207 -8.29 -10.28 -0.27
C PRO A 207 -8.60 -9.14 -1.26
N GLN A 208 -7.81 -8.08 -1.19
CA GLN A 208 -7.79 -6.98 -2.14
C GLN A 208 -6.51 -7.01 -2.97
N GLN A 209 -6.60 -6.62 -4.23
CA GLN A 209 -5.43 -6.51 -5.09
C GLN A 209 -4.77 -5.16 -4.89
N VAL A 210 -3.51 -5.18 -4.47
CA VAL A 210 -2.66 -3.99 -4.40
C VAL A 210 -1.41 -4.24 -5.22
N GLY A 211 -0.74 -3.19 -5.68
CA GLY A 211 0.39 -3.41 -6.57
C GLY A 211 1.48 -2.37 -6.51
N PHE A 212 2.64 -2.74 -7.02
CA PHE A 212 3.82 -1.90 -7.09
C PHE A 212 4.40 -1.91 -8.50
N ASP A 213 4.66 -0.74 -9.05
CA ASP A 213 5.44 -0.59 -10.27
C ASP A 213 6.92 -0.55 -9.88
N VAL A 214 7.70 -1.49 -10.41
CA VAL A 214 9.12 -1.64 -10.07
C VAL A 214 10.00 -1.52 -11.29
N ASP A 215 11.19 -0.94 -11.13
CA ASP A 215 12.24 -1.02 -12.15
C ASP A 215 12.57 -2.49 -12.47
N PRO A 216 12.75 -2.88 -13.74
CA PRO A 216 13.03 -4.28 -14.12
C PRO A 216 14.32 -4.88 -13.51
N SER A 217 15.22 -4.04 -12.98
CA SER A 217 16.42 -4.46 -12.26
C SER A 217 16.15 -4.86 -10.80
N VAL A 218 15.03 -4.44 -10.23
CA VAL A 218 14.65 -4.75 -8.84
C VAL A 218 14.18 -6.20 -8.79
N ARG A 219 14.88 -7.03 -8.01
CA ARG A 219 14.49 -8.43 -7.75
C ARG A 219 13.85 -8.63 -6.38
N ARG A 220 14.17 -7.73 -5.45
CA ARG A 220 13.65 -7.76 -4.08
C ARG A 220 13.36 -6.35 -3.62
N PHE A 221 12.29 -6.18 -2.87
CA PHE A 221 11.97 -4.91 -2.24
C PHE A 221 11.20 -5.10 -0.95
N ARG A 222 11.17 -4.04 -0.13
CA ARG A 222 10.32 -3.93 1.05
C ARG A 222 9.29 -2.84 0.82
N ALA A 223 8.04 -3.16 1.15
CA ALA A 223 6.99 -2.18 1.31
C ALA A 223 6.57 -2.10 2.76
N HIS A 224 6.74 -0.93 3.37
CA HIS A 224 6.25 -0.63 4.70
C HIS A 224 4.83 -0.11 4.56
N VAL A 225 3.86 -0.86 5.08
CA VAL A 225 2.43 -0.63 4.90
C VAL A 225 1.76 -0.42 6.26
N LEU A 226 0.97 0.65 6.36
CA LEU A 226 0.15 0.93 7.53
C LEU A 226 -1.26 0.40 7.36
N LEU A 227 -1.78 -0.19 8.43
CA LEU A 227 -3.20 -0.44 8.63
C LEU A 227 -3.72 0.58 9.64
N VAL A 228 -4.75 1.32 9.23
CA VAL A 228 -5.42 2.32 10.08
C VAL A 228 -6.84 1.84 10.36
N ALA A 229 -7.14 1.71 11.64
CA ALA A 229 -8.41 1.18 12.13
C ALA A 229 -8.59 1.54 13.61
N GLU A 230 -9.84 1.63 14.05
CA GLU A 230 -10.19 1.71 15.46
C GLU A 230 -10.52 0.33 16.01
N VAL A 231 -10.46 0.21 17.33
CA VAL A 231 -10.86 -1.01 18.04
C VAL A 231 -12.09 -0.68 18.88
N GLY A 232 -13.12 -1.51 18.80
CA GLY A 232 -14.36 -1.29 19.54
C GLY A 232 -15.10 -2.57 19.91
N PRO A 233 -16.25 -2.44 20.59
CA PRO A 233 -17.08 -3.59 20.92
C PRO A 233 -17.54 -4.32 19.65
N PRO A 234 -17.87 -5.62 19.75
CA PRO A 234 -18.43 -6.36 18.64
C PRO A 234 -19.79 -5.75 18.26
N LEU A 235 -20.06 -5.69 16.96
CA LEU A 235 -21.32 -5.21 16.39
C LEU A 235 -22.30 -6.36 16.18
#